data_AF-A0A024UD60-F1
#
_entry.id   AF-A0A024UD60-F1
#
_cell.length_a   1.000
_cell.length_b   1.000
_cell.length_c   1.000
_cell.angle_alpha   90.00
_cell.angle_beta   90.00
_cell.angle_gamma   90.00
#
_symmetry.space_group_name_H-M   'P 1'
#
loop_
_entity.id
_entity.type
_entity.pdbx_description
1 polymer ?
#
loop_
_entity_poly.entity_id
_entity_poly.type
_entity_poly.pdbx_seq_one_letter_code
_entity_poly.pdbx_strand_id
1 'polypeptide(L)'
;MDQLPSLQRSLDQLHAVTSAKSLGSSAAASSSATNKAQFLLAGRGFDAEKLSRELRQHELKASFEPKESLGACDLDGFLRHHHEMIVVTAIEEALAASTRAAQQSAMNALTSEFQSSKAKLMQDLQGKSTPAPLASQRPVNLPSTTSTSFIPAAKATTSTQPSAMSEAMQVYAAAVRAYFQAKSLSVPEFNLIEAFASAAKSLVAPSLSTDSAEHESLCVWELLGQMTQHRSSTSSLRSVALAAGARKFFESRYVVFIETKLAQLNAPRGGDFGRRALVLTYVRDVQQILPPQQVWAVVYYLLRSGSLSDAIAVAEGQLSSSSSLPLVIEALQHIASTSSAEKVQPLEQANPALYHKLTTVFDTLVATNKSSPSLPTNRFEVAVVNLVTGRDPLFRNAGVVENIEDFLWQVQFCSQQHTDPLDVATKVLALVQPSEFNHTTLGGVFEYVRLLVVCQRFDAAVESLAAKGFVVEAVHVAISLAPHIKSNNPDFFTRLLRQYIHQFQTTNPSDAAMYIACHPDADMVRALSSDLLLDTVAFQALAGATDPTDGSRIPGALDLYQTRTEVREIVLWASQQAQNQGRHEDALQLLTLVGDVEGGMVLLNAQLTRTLSTPVCHVDWISDGPCNEMLLEL
;
A
#
# COMPACT_ATOMS: atom_id res chain seq x y z
N MET A 1 -29.94 34.53 50.35
CA MET A 1 -31.33 34.15 50.62
C MET A 1 -31.51 32.70 50.19
N ASP A 2 -31.48 31.84 51.20
CA ASP A 2 -32.18 30.57 51.37
C ASP A 2 -32.12 29.54 50.23
N GLN A 3 -31.15 28.64 50.34
CA GLN A 3 -31.23 27.29 49.76
C GLN A 3 -32.41 26.56 50.41
N LEU A 4 -33.51 26.45 49.65
CA LEU A 4 -34.65 25.60 50.00
C LEU A 4 -34.20 24.13 50.02
N PRO A 5 -34.74 23.30 50.93
CA PRO A 5 -34.38 21.90 51.01
C PRO A 5 -34.84 21.15 49.75
N SER A 6 -33.97 20.28 49.21
CA SER A 6 -34.30 19.46 48.05
C SER A 6 -35.33 18.39 48.44
N LEU A 7 -36.47 18.39 47.74
CA LEU A 7 -37.54 17.41 47.96
C LEU A 7 -37.06 16.02 47.51
N GLN A 8 -36.95 15.06 48.45
CA GLN A 8 -36.70 13.66 48.10
C GLN A 8 -37.94 13.06 47.43
N ARG A 9 -37.81 12.74 46.14
CA ARG A 9 -38.85 12.02 45.37
C ARG A 9 -38.78 10.53 45.69
N SER A 10 -39.92 9.86 45.78
CA SER A 10 -39.95 8.41 45.97
C SER A 10 -39.34 7.69 44.76
N LEU A 11 -38.81 6.48 44.98
CA LEU A 11 -38.18 5.68 43.90
C LEU A 11 -39.10 5.50 42.70
N ASP A 12 -40.40 5.30 42.91
CA ASP A 12 -41.38 5.19 41.83
C ASP A 12 -41.52 6.48 41.01
N GLN A 13 -41.44 7.65 41.65
CA GLN A 13 -41.46 8.94 40.95
C GLN A 13 -40.16 9.19 40.17
N LEU A 14 -39.03 8.71 40.67
CA LEU A 14 -37.76 8.75 39.95
C LEU A 14 -37.78 7.82 38.73
N HIS A 15 -38.35 6.61 38.85
CA HIS A 15 -38.50 5.70 37.72
C HIS A 15 -39.39 6.28 36.63
N ALA A 16 -40.55 6.86 36.97
CA ALA A 16 -41.45 7.47 35.99
C ALA A 16 -40.83 8.66 35.24
N VAL A 17 -40.04 9.50 35.94
CA VAL A 17 -39.34 10.63 35.33
C VAL A 17 -38.16 10.17 34.47
N THR A 18 -37.47 9.10 34.88
CA THR A 18 -36.33 8.55 34.14
C THR A 18 -36.78 7.82 32.88
N SER A 19 -37.87 7.03 32.95
CA SER A 19 -38.47 6.37 31.79
C SER A 19 -39.07 7.37 30.78
N ALA A 20 -39.67 8.45 31.25
CA ALA A 20 -40.14 9.52 30.36
C ALA A 20 -38.98 10.29 29.69
N LYS A 21 -37.83 10.40 30.37
CA LYS A 21 -36.66 11.12 29.85
C LYS A 21 -35.78 10.27 28.92
N SER A 22 -35.69 8.96 29.14
CA SER A 22 -34.94 8.05 28.25
C SER A 22 -35.63 7.82 26.90
N LEU A 23 -36.95 7.96 26.84
CA LEU A 23 -37.74 7.89 25.60
C LEU A 23 -37.81 9.24 24.86
N GLY A 24 -37.56 10.36 25.54
CA GLY A 24 -37.72 11.72 25.00
C GLY A 24 -36.44 12.44 24.57
N SER A 25 -35.25 11.99 24.98
CA SER A 25 -34.03 12.79 24.83
C SER A 25 -33.39 12.81 23.44
N SER A 26 -33.85 12.00 22.49
CA SER A 26 -33.34 12.03 21.09
C SER A 26 -34.29 12.76 20.10
N ALA A 27 -35.51 13.10 20.53
CA ALA A 27 -36.56 13.64 19.65
C ALA A 27 -36.71 15.18 19.68
N ALA A 28 -36.23 15.85 20.73
CA ALA A 28 -36.48 17.29 20.88
C ALA A 28 -35.65 18.16 19.91
N ALA A 29 -34.42 17.76 19.58
CA ALA A 29 -33.55 18.50 18.65
C ALA A 29 -33.83 18.18 17.16
N SER A 30 -34.42 17.02 16.86
CA SER A 30 -34.67 16.54 15.50
C SER A 30 -36.01 17.00 14.91
N SER A 31 -36.94 17.50 15.73
CA SER A 31 -38.27 17.97 15.30
C SER A 31 -38.24 19.20 14.35
N SER A 32 -37.30 20.13 14.55
CA SER A 32 -37.18 21.33 13.69
C SER A 32 -36.58 21.01 12.32
N ALA A 33 -35.62 20.08 12.27
CA ALA A 33 -34.99 19.63 11.03
C ALA A 33 -35.94 18.74 10.20
N THR A 34 -36.70 17.86 10.85
CA THR A 34 -37.71 17.02 10.19
C THR A 34 -38.83 17.85 9.58
N ASN A 35 -39.34 18.88 10.26
CA ASN A 35 -40.38 19.75 9.70
C ASN A 35 -39.91 20.50 8.43
N LYS A 36 -38.63 20.94 8.39
CA LYS A 36 -38.05 21.57 7.17
C LYS A 36 -37.85 20.58 6.04
N ALA A 37 -37.36 19.37 6.34
CA ALA A 37 -37.21 18.31 5.35
C ALA A 37 -38.57 17.91 4.76
N GLN A 38 -39.58 17.76 5.61
CA GLN A 38 -40.96 17.42 5.25
C GLN A 38 -41.61 18.48 4.34
N PHE A 39 -41.31 19.76 4.59
CA PHE A 39 -41.73 20.87 3.72
C PHE A 39 -41.03 20.85 2.34
N LEU A 40 -39.73 20.53 2.28
CA LEU A 40 -38.98 20.44 1.02
C LEU A 40 -39.42 19.25 0.15
N LEU A 41 -39.77 18.12 0.78
CA LEU A 41 -40.33 16.95 0.11
C LEU A 41 -41.72 17.22 -0.46
N ALA A 42 -42.58 17.89 0.30
CA ALA A 42 -43.90 18.32 -0.16
C ALA A 42 -43.81 19.28 -1.37
N GLY A 43 -42.82 20.18 -1.37
CA GLY A 43 -42.55 21.09 -2.50
C GLY A 43 -42.16 20.40 -3.82
N ARG A 44 -41.85 19.09 -3.78
CA ARG A 44 -41.55 18.26 -4.96
C ARG A 44 -42.63 17.23 -5.27
N GLY A 45 -43.78 17.32 -4.61
CA GLY A 45 -44.94 16.45 -4.84
C GLY A 45 -44.90 15.13 -4.07
N PHE A 46 -44.02 14.99 -3.07
CA PHE A 46 -43.95 13.80 -2.22
C PHE A 46 -44.65 14.03 -0.88
N ASP A 47 -45.67 13.20 -0.59
CA ASP A 47 -46.36 13.20 0.70
C ASP A 47 -45.52 12.47 1.75
N ALA A 48 -44.69 13.26 2.44
CA ALA A 48 -43.79 12.76 3.47
C ALA A 48 -44.52 12.18 4.69
N GLU A 49 -45.77 12.58 4.95
CA GLU A 49 -46.53 12.03 6.07
C GLU A 49 -47.02 10.61 5.75
N LYS A 50 -47.53 10.41 4.53
CA LYS A 50 -47.87 9.07 4.01
C LYS A 50 -46.63 8.16 3.95
N LEU A 51 -45.51 8.67 3.43
CA LEU A 51 -44.26 7.92 3.35
C LEU A 51 -43.75 7.55 4.75
N SER A 52 -43.81 8.45 5.73
CA SER A 52 -43.41 8.15 7.11
C SER A 52 -44.27 7.06 7.75
N ARG A 53 -45.54 6.98 7.37
CA ARG A 53 -46.48 5.97 7.86
C ARG A 53 -46.19 4.61 7.22
N GLU A 54 -45.92 4.57 5.92
CA GLU A 54 -45.47 3.34 5.22
C GLU A 54 -44.11 2.85 5.74
N LEU A 55 -43.17 3.76 5.99
CA LEU A 55 -41.83 3.43 6.49
C LEU A 55 -41.91 2.84 7.91
N ARG A 56 -42.72 3.43 8.79
CA ARG A 56 -43.02 2.86 10.12
C ARG A 56 -43.74 1.52 10.05
N GLN A 57 -44.58 1.31 9.04
CA GLN A 57 -45.27 0.04 8.83
C GLN A 57 -44.32 -1.07 8.35
N HIS A 58 -43.22 -0.70 7.70
CA HIS A 58 -42.14 -1.61 7.25
C HIS A 58 -40.95 -1.70 8.22
N GLU A 59 -40.94 -0.93 9.32
CA GLU A 59 -39.86 -0.92 10.30
C GLU A 59 -39.97 -2.13 11.24
N LEU A 60 -39.52 -3.29 10.74
CA LEU A 60 -39.47 -4.57 11.47
C LEU A 60 -38.62 -4.50 12.76
N LYS A 61 -37.81 -3.46 12.92
CA LYS A 61 -36.88 -3.28 14.05
C LYS A 61 -37.59 -3.13 15.40
N ALA A 62 -38.82 -2.60 15.42
CA ALA A 62 -39.64 -2.52 16.63
C ALA A 62 -40.29 -3.86 17.04
N SER A 63 -40.25 -4.88 16.17
CA SER A 63 -40.83 -6.21 16.45
C SER A 63 -39.83 -7.19 17.07
N PHE A 64 -38.54 -6.85 17.11
CA PHE A 64 -37.46 -7.70 17.65
C PHE A 64 -36.87 -7.16 18.96
N GLU A 65 -37.56 -6.25 19.65
CA GLU A 65 -37.17 -5.87 21.00
C GLU A 65 -37.47 -7.04 21.96
N PRO A 66 -36.47 -7.56 22.70
CA PRO A 66 -36.64 -8.74 23.56
C PRO A 66 -37.76 -8.50 24.58
N LYS A 67 -38.81 -9.33 24.51
CA LYS A 67 -40.05 -9.16 25.29
C LYS A 67 -39.95 -9.58 26.77
N GLU A 68 -38.82 -10.13 27.20
CA GLU A 68 -38.60 -10.53 28.59
C GLU A 68 -37.35 -9.86 29.17
N SER A 69 -37.56 -9.03 30.19
CA SER A 69 -36.49 -8.60 31.07
C SER A 69 -35.99 -9.79 31.86
N LEU A 70 -34.74 -10.19 31.64
CA LEU A 70 -34.08 -11.26 32.41
C LEU A 70 -34.17 -10.95 33.92
N GLY A 71 -34.84 -11.84 34.65
CA GLY A 71 -34.85 -11.84 36.11
C GLY A 71 -33.47 -12.19 36.66
N ALA A 72 -33.10 -11.61 37.80
CA ALA A 72 -31.81 -11.83 38.42
C ALA A 72 -31.57 -13.34 38.71
N CYS A 73 -30.52 -13.89 38.09
CA CYS A 73 -29.94 -15.23 38.31
C CYS A 73 -30.66 -16.47 37.70
N ASP A 74 -30.94 -16.47 36.39
CA ASP A 74 -31.19 -17.72 35.64
C ASP A 74 -30.19 -17.88 34.47
N LEU A 75 -29.30 -18.88 34.58
CA LEU A 75 -28.26 -19.17 33.56
C LEU A 75 -28.87 -19.74 32.28
N ASP A 76 -29.91 -20.55 32.40
CA ASP A 76 -30.58 -21.14 31.24
C ASP A 76 -31.34 -20.07 30.46
N GLY A 77 -31.93 -19.10 31.16
CA GLY A 77 -32.51 -17.89 30.56
C GLY A 77 -31.47 -17.07 29.77
N PHE A 78 -30.28 -16.86 30.33
CA PHE A 78 -29.19 -16.18 29.65
C PHE A 78 -28.71 -16.93 28.40
N LEU A 79 -28.56 -18.26 28.48
CA LEU A 79 -28.12 -19.07 27.34
C LEU A 79 -29.15 -19.10 26.20
N ARG A 80 -30.44 -19.23 26.51
CA ARG A 80 -31.50 -19.14 25.49
C ARG A 80 -31.53 -17.76 24.84
N HIS A 81 -31.45 -16.70 25.65
CA HIS A 81 -31.41 -15.33 25.13
C HIS A 81 -30.19 -15.08 24.24
N HIS A 82 -29.00 -15.51 24.66
CA HIS A 82 -27.78 -15.36 23.87
C HIS A 82 -27.85 -16.16 22.57
N HIS A 83 -28.44 -17.36 22.61
CA HIS A 83 -28.67 -18.16 21.41
C HIS A 83 -29.64 -17.48 20.43
N GLU A 84 -30.77 -16.97 20.92
CA GLU A 84 -31.73 -16.21 20.10
C GLU A 84 -31.09 -14.95 19.51
N MET A 85 -30.27 -14.23 20.29
CA MET A 85 -29.54 -13.06 19.82
C MET A 85 -28.55 -13.43 18.70
N ILE A 86 -27.79 -14.52 18.84
CA ILE A 86 -26.89 -15.01 17.78
C ILE A 86 -27.69 -15.34 16.51
N VAL A 87 -28.82 -16.02 16.63
CA VAL A 87 -29.66 -16.39 15.48
C VAL A 87 -30.17 -15.14 14.78
N VAL A 88 -30.65 -14.15 15.53
CA VAL A 88 -31.12 -12.87 14.96
C VAL A 88 -29.98 -12.12 14.28
N THR A 89 -28.82 -12.00 14.91
CA THR A 89 -27.66 -11.34 14.32
C THR A 89 -27.20 -12.05 13.04
N ALA A 90 -27.21 -13.38 13.01
CA ALA A 90 -26.85 -14.15 11.81
C ALA A 90 -27.85 -13.93 10.66
N ILE A 91 -29.14 -13.83 10.96
CA ILE A 91 -30.17 -13.54 9.96
C ILE A 91 -30.02 -12.10 9.44
N GLU A 92 -29.79 -11.13 10.31
CA GLU A 92 -29.56 -9.73 9.90
C GLU A 92 -28.31 -9.59 9.04
N GLU A 93 -27.22 -10.27 9.41
CA GLU A 93 -25.99 -10.28 8.63
C GLU A 93 -26.19 -10.94 7.26
N ALA A 94 -26.89 -12.08 7.21
CA ALA A 94 -27.21 -12.77 5.96
C ALA A 94 -28.11 -11.90 5.05
N LEU A 95 -29.11 -11.22 5.62
CA LEU A 95 -29.98 -10.30 4.87
C LEU A 95 -29.19 -9.09 4.34
N ALA A 96 -28.34 -8.50 5.18
CA ALA A 96 -27.49 -7.38 4.80
C ALA A 96 -26.45 -7.78 3.74
N ALA A 97 -25.90 -8.99 3.83
CA ALA A 97 -24.98 -9.54 2.82
C ALA A 97 -25.71 -9.82 1.50
N SER A 98 -26.90 -10.44 1.54
CA SER A 98 -27.71 -10.72 0.36
C SER A 98 -28.16 -9.44 -0.34
N THR A 99 -28.57 -8.42 0.42
CA THR A 99 -28.97 -7.11 -0.14
C THR A 99 -27.79 -6.41 -0.82
N ARG A 100 -26.61 -6.43 -0.19
CA ARG A 100 -25.38 -5.90 -0.80
C ARG A 100 -25.00 -6.64 -2.08
N ALA A 101 -25.08 -7.97 -2.07
CA ALA A 101 -24.79 -8.79 -3.26
C ALA A 101 -25.77 -8.52 -4.40
N ALA A 102 -27.07 -8.40 -4.11
CA ALA A 102 -28.08 -8.05 -5.10
C ALA A 102 -27.86 -6.66 -5.68
N GLN A 103 -27.55 -5.67 -4.84
CA GLN A 103 -27.25 -4.30 -5.28
C GLN A 103 -26.00 -4.26 -6.17
N GLN A 104 -24.94 -4.98 -5.79
CA GLN A 104 -23.72 -5.07 -6.60
C GLN A 104 -24.01 -5.74 -7.96
N SER A 105 -24.78 -6.82 -7.98
CA SER A 105 -25.20 -7.48 -9.22
C SER A 105 -26.00 -6.55 -10.12
N ALA A 106 -26.91 -5.75 -9.56
CA ALA A 106 -27.69 -4.77 -10.31
C ALA A 106 -26.80 -3.66 -10.90
N MET A 107 -25.84 -3.13 -10.13
CA MET A 107 -24.89 -2.13 -10.62
C MET A 107 -23.99 -2.68 -11.72
N ASN A 108 -23.53 -3.92 -11.59
CA ASN A 108 -22.72 -4.59 -12.60
C ASN A 108 -23.51 -4.80 -13.90
N ALA A 109 -24.78 -5.20 -13.81
CA ALA A 109 -25.67 -5.34 -14.96
C ALA A 109 -25.88 -4.00 -15.69
N LEU A 110 -26.19 -2.93 -14.95
CA LEU A 110 -26.35 -1.59 -15.51
C LEU A 110 -25.06 -1.10 -16.20
N THR A 111 -23.91 -1.38 -15.60
CA THR A 111 -22.62 -1.01 -16.18
C THR A 111 -22.35 -1.80 -17.47
N SER A 112 -22.69 -3.09 -17.49
CA SER A 112 -22.56 -3.94 -18.67
C SER A 112 -23.46 -3.46 -19.82
N GLU A 113 -24.73 -3.15 -19.53
CA GLU A 113 -25.67 -2.61 -20.52
C GLU A 113 -25.22 -1.25 -21.07
N PHE A 114 -24.69 -0.39 -20.21
CA PHE A 114 -24.13 0.89 -20.62
C PHE A 114 -22.94 0.71 -21.57
N GLN A 115 -21.99 -0.17 -21.24
CA GLN A 115 -20.84 -0.44 -22.10
C GLN A 115 -21.25 -1.07 -23.44
N SER A 116 -22.22 -1.99 -23.43
CA SER A 116 -22.77 -2.58 -24.66
C SER A 116 -23.42 -1.51 -25.54
N SER A 117 -24.21 -0.61 -24.95
CA SER A 117 -24.86 0.49 -25.67
C SER A 117 -23.86 1.49 -26.24
N LYS A 118 -22.81 1.81 -25.47
CA LYS A 118 -21.70 2.65 -25.94
C LYS A 118 -20.95 2.02 -27.12
N ALA A 119 -20.68 0.71 -27.06
CA ALA A 119 -20.01 -0.01 -28.14
C ALA A 119 -20.85 -0.01 -29.43
N LYS A 120 -22.16 -0.25 -29.33
CA LYS A 120 -23.10 -0.14 -30.47
C LYS A 120 -23.10 1.28 -31.05
N LEU A 121 -23.16 2.31 -30.21
CA LEU A 121 -23.12 3.70 -30.67
C LEU A 121 -21.82 4.04 -31.39
N MET A 122 -20.68 3.57 -30.88
CA MET A 122 -19.38 3.76 -31.55
C MET A 122 -19.32 3.04 -32.89
N GLN A 123 -19.89 1.83 -33.00
CA GLN A 123 -19.98 1.08 -34.24
C GLN A 123 -20.86 1.81 -35.29
N ASP A 124 -22.00 2.37 -34.87
CA ASP A 124 -22.88 3.14 -35.75
C ASP A 124 -22.24 4.46 -36.23
N LEU A 125 -21.42 5.09 -35.40
CA LEU A 125 -20.66 6.29 -35.76
C LEU A 125 -19.48 5.99 -36.70
N GLN A 126 -18.88 4.80 -36.61
CA GLN A 126 -17.81 4.36 -37.50
C GLN A 126 -18.34 3.80 -38.83
N GLY A 127 -19.61 3.37 -38.89
CA GLY A 127 -20.25 2.80 -40.09
C GLY A 127 -20.74 3.81 -41.14
N LYS A 128 -20.57 5.12 -40.93
CA LYS A 128 -20.97 6.19 -41.88
C LYS A 128 -19.78 7.01 -42.38
N SER A 129 -18.78 6.35 -42.96
CA SER A 129 -17.79 7.03 -43.81
C SER A 129 -17.55 6.22 -45.09
N THR A 130 -18.49 6.32 -46.04
CA THR A 130 -18.26 5.94 -47.43
C THR A 130 -17.62 7.13 -48.16
N PRO A 131 -16.39 7.03 -48.72
CA PRO A 131 -15.92 7.99 -49.70
C PRO A 131 -16.36 7.53 -51.10
N ALA A 132 -17.02 8.42 -51.84
CA ALA A 132 -17.34 8.26 -53.25
C ALA A 132 -16.07 8.39 -54.13
N PRO A 133 -16.02 7.77 -55.32
CA PRO A 133 -14.82 7.76 -56.16
C PRO A 133 -14.84 8.89 -57.20
N LEU A 134 -13.74 9.66 -57.33
CA LEU A 134 -13.49 10.55 -58.47
C LEU A 134 -12.00 10.56 -58.85
N ALA A 135 -11.74 9.87 -59.96
CA ALA A 135 -10.84 10.17 -61.09
C ALA A 135 -9.44 10.83 -60.87
N SER A 136 -8.42 10.02 -61.23
CA SER A 136 -7.40 10.25 -62.29
C SER A 136 -6.46 11.47 -62.21
N GLN A 137 -5.15 11.21 -62.11
CA GLN A 137 -4.17 11.40 -63.21
C GLN A 137 -2.76 10.87 -62.84
N ARG A 138 -1.96 10.69 -63.89
CA ARG A 138 -0.87 9.71 -64.11
C ARG A 138 0.56 10.37 -63.91
N PRO A 139 1.70 9.76 -64.31
CA PRO A 139 2.85 9.41 -63.47
C PRO A 139 4.15 10.19 -63.84
N VAL A 140 5.34 9.76 -63.35
CA VAL A 140 6.61 9.54 -64.12
C VAL A 140 7.89 9.59 -63.24
N ASN A 141 8.75 8.55 -63.40
CA ASN A 141 10.22 8.38 -63.14
C ASN A 141 10.77 8.28 -61.70
N LEU A 142 11.83 7.52 -61.36
CA LEU A 142 12.60 6.31 -61.81
C LEU A 142 13.59 6.00 -60.61
N PRO A 143 14.48 4.98 -60.59
CA PRO A 143 14.65 4.09 -59.45
C PRO A 143 15.91 4.39 -58.61
N SER A 144 15.97 3.90 -57.38
CA SER A 144 17.24 3.78 -56.65
C SER A 144 17.19 2.54 -55.80
N THR A 145 17.92 1.55 -56.26
CA THR A 145 18.25 0.30 -55.59
C THR A 145 19.03 0.58 -54.31
N THR A 146 18.47 0.27 -53.14
CA THR A 146 19.27 -0.25 -52.03
C THR A 146 18.42 -1.19 -51.20
N SER A 147 18.76 -2.46 -51.30
CA SER A 147 18.16 -3.58 -50.61
C SER A 147 18.50 -3.49 -49.13
N THR A 148 17.50 -3.36 -48.26
CA THR A 148 17.53 -3.83 -46.87
C THR A 148 16.10 -4.15 -46.47
N SER A 149 15.84 -5.45 -46.40
CA SER A 149 14.56 -6.06 -46.08
C SER A 149 14.24 -5.78 -44.61
N PHE A 150 13.40 -4.80 -44.34
CA PHE A 150 12.66 -4.71 -43.09
C PHE A 150 11.41 -5.56 -43.22
N ILE A 151 11.39 -6.70 -42.53
CA ILE A 151 10.18 -7.49 -42.31
C ILE A 151 9.32 -6.69 -41.31
N PRO A 152 8.08 -6.29 -41.64
CA PRO A 152 7.18 -5.72 -40.65
C PRO A 152 6.69 -6.85 -39.74
N ALA A 153 6.85 -6.63 -38.43
CA ALA A 153 6.31 -7.50 -37.39
C ALA A 153 4.83 -7.83 -37.64
N ALA A 154 4.51 -9.12 -37.60
CA ALA A 154 3.17 -9.62 -37.69
C ALA A 154 2.28 -8.97 -36.62
N LYS A 155 1.14 -8.44 -37.05
CA LYS A 155 0.06 -8.03 -36.16
C LYS A 155 -0.42 -9.25 -35.39
N ALA A 156 0.00 -9.37 -34.13
CA ALA A 156 -0.75 -10.14 -33.16
C ALA A 156 -2.15 -9.54 -33.08
N THR A 157 -3.15 -10.34 -33.45
CA THR A 157 -4.56 -10.05 -33.21
C THR A 157 -4.78 -9.95 -31.71
N THR A 158 -4.67 -8.75 -31.17
CA THR A 158 -5.10 -8.43 -29.81
C THR A 158 -6.62 -8.44 -29.79
N SER A 159 -7.21 -9.48 -29.21
CA SER A 159 -8.57 -9.40 -28.71
C SER A 159 -8.63 -8.23 -27.75
N THR A 160 -9.30 -7.15 -28.13
CA THR A 160 -9.43 -5.93 -27.32
C THR A 160 -10.44 -6.18 -26.21
N GLN A 161 -10.11 -7.08 -25.28
CA GLN A 161 -10.75 -7.18 -23.98
C GLN A 161 -10.30 -5.97 -23.15
N PRO A 162 -11.22 -5.25 -22.47
CA PRO A 162 -10.81 -4.20 -21.55
C PRO A 162 -9.96 -4.83 -20.43
N SER A 163 -8.75 -4.31 -20.26
CA SER A 163 -7.81 -4.76 -19.22
C SER A 163 -8.48 -4.69 -17.84
N ALA A 164 -8.41 -5.76 -17.06
CA ALA A 164 -8.89 -5.79 -15.68
C ALA A 164 -7.96 -4.99 -14.72
N MET A 165 -6.81 -4.51 -15.20
CA MET A 165 -5.86 -3.75 -14.38
C MET A 165 -6.30 -2.30 -14.19
N SER A 166 -6.33 -1.87 -12.93
CA SER A 166 -6.48 -0.46 -12.54
C SER A 166 -5.34 0.41 -13.11
N GLU A 167 -5.59 1.71 -13.24
CA GLU A 167 -4.58 2.71 -13.66
C GLU A 167 -3.30 2.61 -12.82
N ALA A 168 -3.45 2.54 -11.48
CA ALA A 168 -2.32 2.38 -10.56
C ALA A 168 -1.51 1.10 -10.87
N MET A 169 -2.18 -0.02 -11.14
CA MET A 169 -1.52 -1.28 -11.48
C MET A 169 -0.73 -1.18 -12.78
N GLN A 170 -1.27 -0.48 -13.79
CA GLN A 170 -0.59 -0.30 -15.08
C GLN A 170 0.67 0.55 -14.96
N VAL A 171 0.62 1.62 -14.14
CA VAL A 171 1.77 2.49 -13.87
C VAL A 171 2.87 1.72 -13.14
N TYR A 172 2.53 0.97 -12.09
CA TYR A 172 3.51 0.15 -11.39
C TYR A 172 4.05 -1.01 -12.24
N ALA A 173 3.21 -1.66 -13.06
CA ALA A 173 3.64 -2.69 -13.99
C ALA A 173 4.66 -2.14 -15.02
N ALA A 174 4.53 -0.88 -15.44
CA ALA A 174 5.52 -0.24 -16.31
C ALA A 174 6.89 -0.11 -15.65
N ALA A 175 6.94 0.18 -14.34
CA ALA A 175 8.19 0.22 -13.58
C ALA A 175 8.85 -1.17 -13.48
N VAL A 176 8.05 -2.23 -13.27
CA VAL A 176 8.56 -3.61 -13.25
C VAL A 176 9.06 -4.06 -14.63
N ARG A 177 8.35 -3.69 -15.71
CA ARG A 177 8.81 -3.94 -17.09
C ARG A 177 10.15 -3.27 -17.36
N ALA A 178 10.31 -2.01 -16.95
CA ALA A 178 11.57 -1.28 -17.08
C ALA A 178 12.72 -1.96 -16.30
N TYR A 179 12.43 -2.52 -15.12
CA TYR A 179 13.40 -3.30 -14.35
C TYR A 179 13.90 -4.54 -15.11
N PHE A 180 13.00 -5.35 -15.66
CA PHE A 180 13.41 -6.53 -16.44
C PHE A 180 14.12 -6.16 -17.74
N GLN A 181 13.71 -5.07 -18.39
CA GLN A 181 14.41 -4.54 -19.57
C GLN A 181 15.85 -4.12 -19.20
N ALA A 182 16.04 -3.39 -18.10
CA ALA A 182 17.36 -3.01 -17.62
C ALA A 182 18.22 -4.23 -17.24
N LYS A 183 17.61 -5.26 -16.63
CA LYS A 183 18.26 -6.54 -16.32
C LYS A 183 18.72 -7.26 -17.59
N SER A 184 17.89 -7.28 -18.65
CA SER A 184 18.25 -7.89 -19.94
C SER A 184 19.39 -7.15 -20.65
N LEU A 185 19.48 -5.83 -20.47
CA LEU A 185 20.55 -4.98 -21.00
C LEU A 185 21.81 -4.96 -20.12
N SER A 186 21.84 -5.76 -19.04
CA SER A 186 22.95 -5.84 -18.07
C SER A 186 23.34 -4.47 -17.45
N VAL A 187 22.37 -3.57 -17.29
CA VAL A 187 22.62 -2.26 -16.65
C VAL A 187 22.85 -2.46 -15.15
N PRO A 188 24.04 -2.13 -14.59
CA PRO A 188 24.43 -2.55 -13.25
C PRO A 188 23.75 -1.79 -12.09
N GLU A 189 23.01 -0.71 -12.36
CA GLU A 189 22.49 0.21 -11.32
C GLU A 189 21.02 0.60 -11.50
N PHE A 190 20.13 -0.32 -11.87
CA PHE A 190 18.70 0.01 -11.88
C PHE A 190 18.12 0.04 -10.46
N ASN A 191 17.73 1.22 -9.98
CA ASN A 191 17.07 1.39 -8.68
C ASN A 191 15.55 1.23 -8.79
N LEU A 192 15.06 0.01 -8.51
CA LEU A 192 13.62 -0.29 -8.55
C LEU A 192 12.79 0.59 -7.61
N ILE A 193 13.33 0.99 -6.45
CA ILE A 193 12.62 1.82 -5.47
C ILE A 193 12.41 3.24 -6.03
N GLU A 194 13.39 3.77 -6.75
CA GLU A 194 13.28 5.08 -7.40
C GLU A 194 12.29 5.06 -8.58
N ALA A 195 12.29 3.97 -9.35
CA ALA A 195 11.29 3.76 -10.39
C ALA A 195 9.87 3.70 -9.81
N PHE A 196 9.67 3.00 -8.69
CA PHE A 196 8.38 2.98 -7.99
C PHE A 196 8.01 4.31 -7.35
N ALA A 197 8.98 5.05 -6.80
CA ALA A 197 8.73 6.40 -6.29
C ALA A 197 8.32 7.35 -7.43
N SER A 198 8.94 7.26 -8.60
CA SER A 198 8.54 8.04 -9.79
C SER A 198 7.15 7.66 -10.29
N ALA A 199 6.83 6.36 -10.32
CA ALA A 199 5.49 5.85 -10.61
C ALA A 199 4.44 6.40 -9.62
N ALA A 200 4.71 6.34 -8.31
CA ALA A 200 3.82 6.90 -7.29
C ALA A 200 3.63 8.41 -7.46
N LYS A 201 4.70 9.16 -7.76
CA LYS A 201 4.61 10.61 -8.04
C LYS A 201 3.69 10.93 -9.22
N SER A 202 3.69 10.09 -10.25
CA SER A 202 2.83 10.29 -11.43
C SER A 202 1.34 10.06 -11.13
N LEU A 203 1.03 9.22 -10.13
CA LEU A 203 -0.34 8.95 -9.68
C LEU A 203 -0.88 10.05 -8.77
N VAL A 204 -0.01 10.78 -8.08
CA VAL A 204 -0.41 11.92 -7.24
C VAL A 204 -0.74 13.11 -8.14
N ALA A 205 -2.02 13.27 -8.51
CA ALA A 205 -2.44 14.47 -9.23
C ALA A 205 -2.36 15.70 -8.32
N PRO A 206 -2.00 16.89 -8.83
CA PRO A 206 -1.84 18.12 -8.05
C PRO A 206 -3.15 18.62 -7.40
N SER A 207 -4.30 18.03 -7.74
CA SER A 207 -5.62 18.31 -7.17
C SER A 207 -6.03 17.37 -6.03
N LEU A 208 -5.24 16.35 -5.70
CA LEU A 208 -5.56 15.43 -4.61
C LEU A 208 -5.27 16.09 -3.25
N SER A 209 -6.15 15.84 -2.28
CA SER A 209 -5.93 16.21 -0.89
C SER A 209 -4.67 15.52 -0.34
N THR A 210 -4.01 16.15 0.63
CA THR A 210 -2.85 15.58 1.35
C THR A 210 -3.15 14.23 2.00
N ASP A 211 -4.42 13.93 2.23
CA ASP A 211 -4.88 12.72 2.92
C ASP A 211 -5.34 11.63 1.92
N SER A 212 -4.78 11.61 0.72
CA SER A 212 -5.08 10.56 -0.28
C SER A 212 -4.15 9.36 -0.14
N ALA A 213 -4.61 8.17 -0.51
CA ALA A 213 -3.82 6.94 -0.40
C ALA A 213 -2.55 6.99 -1.26
N GLU A 214 -2.63 7.68 -2.40
CA GLU A 214 -1.53 7.95 -3.32
C GLU A 214 -0.47 8.86 -2.68
N HIS A 215 -0.87 9.84 -1.87
CA HIS A 215 0.06 10.73 -1.18
C HIS A 215 0.77 10.02 -0.01
N GLU A 216 0.04 9.25 0.78
CA GLU A 216 0.63 8.46 1.87
C GLU A 216 1.53 7.34 1.34
N SER A 217 1.15 6.67 0.26
CA SER A 217 2.02 5.68 -0.41
C SER A 217 3.28 6.32 -0.99
N LEU A 218 3.19 7.53 -1.56
CA LEU A 218 4.36 8.30 -1.97
C LEU A 218 5.29 8.58 -0.79
N CYS A 219 4.76 8.93 0.38
CA CYS A 219 5.58 9.14 1.58
C CYS A 219 6.34 7.88 1.99
N VAL A 220 5.71 6.70 1.89
CA VAL A 220 6.37 5.41 2.13
C VAL A 220 7.49 5.16 1.13
N TRP A 221 7.28 5.46 -0.16
CA TRP A 221 8.30 5.31 -1.19
C TRP A 221 9.47 6.28 -1.01
N GLU A 222 9.22 7.54 -0.64
CA GLU A 222 10.27 8.51 -0.36
C GLU A 222 11.11 8.11 0.85
N LEU A 223 10.46 7.57 1.91
CA LEU A 223 11.14 6.99 3.06
C LEU A 223 12.05 5.84 2.65
N LEU A 224 11.51 4.85 1.92
CA LEU A 224 12.28 3.70 1.43
C LEU A 224 13.43 4.12 0.49
N GLY A 225 13.20 5.13 -0.35
CA GLY A 225 14.22 5.71 -1.21
C GLY A 225 15.40 6.26 -0.41
N GLN A 226 15.14 7.09 0.61
CA GLN A 226 16.20 7.65 1.47
C GLN A 226 16.91 6.57 2.30
N MET A 227 16.19 5.55 2.77
CA MET A 227 16.77 4.42 3.50
C MET A 227 17.73 3.59 2.63
N THR A 228 17.40 3.38 1.36
CA THR A 228 18.12 2.45 0.48
C THR A 228 19.15 3.09 -0.44
N GLN A 229 19.40 4.40 -0.35
CA GLN A 229 20.42 5.11 -1.14
C GLN A 229 21.85 4.55 -0.96
N HIS A 230 22.17 4.00 0.21
CA HIS A 230 23.49 3.47 0.54
C HIS A 230 23.51 1.93 0.44
N ARG A 231 23.35 1.38 -0.78
CA ARG A 231 23.25 -0.07 -1.02
C ARG A 231 24.55 -0.87 -0.78
N SER A 232 25.68 -0.19 -0.57
CA SER A 232 27.03 -0.78 -0.59
C SER A 232 27.48 -1.44 0.72
N SER A 233 26.65 -1.50 1.77
CA SER A 233 27.09 -1.94 3.10
C SER A 233 26.83 -3.41 3.43
N THR A 234 27.77 -3.98 4.19
CA THR A 234 27.71 -5.30 4.84
C THR A 234 26.52 -5.39 5.81
N SER A 235 26.08 -6.60 6.17
CA SER A 235 24.81 -6.84 6.87
C SER A 235 24.62 -6.07 8.20
N SER A 236 25.69 -5.82 8.97
CA SER A 236 25.61 -5.10 10.26
C SER A 236 25.58 -3.59 10.08
N LEU A 237 26.39 -3.05 9.15
CA LEU A 237 26.39 -1.62 8.81
C LEU A 237 25.13 -1.20 8.05
N ARG A 238 24.44 -2.16 7.42
CA ARG A 238 23.20 -1.93 6.70
C ARG A 238 22.07 -1.43 7.60
N SER A 239 21.89 -1.98 8.80
CA SER A 239 20.83 -1.51 9.70
C SER A 239 21.06 -0.06 10.15
N VAL A 240 22.31 0.29 10.44
CA VAL A 240 22.70 1.66 10.81
C VAL A 240 22.53 2.62 9.62
N ALA A 241 22.88 2.19 8.40
CA ALA A 241 22.67 2.98 7.19
C ALA A 241 21.18 3.21 6.89
N LEU A 242 20.33 2.19 7.08
CA LEU A 242 18.88 2.31 6.93
C LEU A 242 18.30 3.30 7.95
N ALA A 243 18.72 3.21 9.22
CA ALA A 243 18.33 4.16 10.27
C ALA A 243 18.74 5.60 9.93
N ALA A 244 19.94 5.78 9.34
CA ALA A 244 20.41 7.08 8.88
C ALA A 244 19.58 7.66 7.73
N GLY A 245 19.18 6.83 6.77
CA GLY A 245 18.30 7.26 5.70
C GLY A 245 16.90 7.63 6.21
N ALA A 246 16.35 6.87 7.16
CA ALA A 246 15.07 7.20 7.81
C ALA A 246 15.14 8.54 8.55
N ARG A 247 16.24 8.82 9.25
CA ARG A 247 16.48 10.12 9.88
C ARG A 247 16.47 11.27 8.86
N LYS A 248 17.21 11.14 7.75
CA LYS A 248 17.25 12.15 6.68
C LYS A 248 15.87 12.42 6.07
N PHE A 249 15.04 11.38 5.94
CA PHE A 249 13.66 11.52 5.48
C PHE A 249 12.84 12.42 6.41
N PHE A 250 12.86 12.13 7.71
CA PHE A 250 12.13 12.96 8.70
C PHE A 250 12.64 14.39 8.75
N GLU A 251 13.95 14.61 8.61
CA GLU A 251 14.55 15.95 8.56
C GLU A 251 14.08 16.73 7.32
N SER A 252 14.11 16.09 6.15
CA SER A 252 13.69 16.70 4.88
C SER A 252 12.21 17.06 4.89
N ARG A 253 11.37 16.16 5.39
CA ARG A 253 9.92 16.36 5.53
C ARG A 253 9.59 17.50 6.51
N TYR A 254 10.37 17.62 7.59
CA TYR A 254 10.17 18.69 8.56
C TYR A 254 10.56 20.08 8.02
N VAL A 255 11.55 20.15 7.12
CA VAL A 255 11.85 21.39 6.39
C VAL A 255 10.65 21.83 5.56
N VAL A 256 10.05 20.92 4.78
CA VAL A 256 8.84 21.20 3.99
C VAL A 256 7.68 21.64 4.89
N PHE A 257 7.52 21.01 6.06
CA PHE A 257 6.52 21.41 7.05
C PHE A 257 6.73 22.86 7.53
N ILE A 258 7.96 23.23 7.89
CA ILE A 258 8.28 24.60 8.31
C ILE A 258 8.01 25.59 7.16
N GLU A 259 8.44 25.27 5.93
CA GLU A 259 8.20 26.12 4.75
C GLU A 259 6.72 26.35 4.51
N THR A 260 5.92 25.29 4.62
CA THR A 260 4.47 25.34 4.44
C THR A 260 3.81 26.19 5.53
N LYS A 261 4.20 26.04 6.80
CA LYS A 261 3.70 26.85 7.91
C LYS A 261 4.07 28.33 7.77
N LEU A 262 5.30 28.62 7.35
CA LEU A 262 5.74 29.98 7.08
C LEU A 262 5.01 30.61 5.90
N ALA A 263 4.73 29.83 4.85
CA ALA A 263 3.94 30.27 3.71
C ALA A 263 2.49 30.58 4.09
N GLN A 264 1.86 29.75 4.93
CA GLN A 264 0.50 30.00 5.46
C GLN A 264 0.40 31.30 6.26
N LEU A 265 1.46 31.66 6.99
CA LEU A 265 1.52 32.86 7.82
C LEU A 265 2.02 34.10 7.09
N ASN A 266 2.38 34.00 5.80
CA ASN A 266 3.02 35.07 5.01
C ASN A 266 4.17 35.76 5.76
N ALA A 267 4.95 34.99 6.52
CA ALA A 267 6.00 35.55 7.37
C ALA A 267 7.12 36.15 6.49
N PRO A 268 7.61 37.38 6.81
CA PRO A 268 8.64 38.02 6.03
C PRO A 268 9.94 37.22 6.11
N ARG A 269 10.28 36.55 5.02
CA ARG A 269 11.60 35.96 4.82
C ARG A 269 12.55 37.12 4.59
N GLY A 270 13.53 37.31 5.47
CA GLY A 270 14.58 38.31 5.27
C GLY A 270 15.42 38.01 4.02
N GLY A 271 16.48 38.80 3.78
CA GLY A 271 17.37 38.64 2.63
C GLY A 271 18.32 37.44 2.68
N ASP A 272 18.35 36.70 3.79
CA ASP A 272 19.26 35.56 3.97
C ASP A 272 18.60 34.26 3.49
N PHE A 273 19.17 33.67 2.44
CA PHE A 273 18.80 32.35 1.95
C PHE A 273 19.52 31.28 2.78
N GLY A 274 18.77 30.38 3.43
CA GLY A 274 19.35 29.25 4.14
C GLY A 274 18.45 28.64 5.22
N ARG A 275 18.76 27.40 5.63
CA ARG A 275 18.03 26.67 6.68
C ARG A 275 18.04 27.43 8.01
N ARG A 276 19.15 28.10 8.32
CA ARG A 276 19.28 28.95 9.52
C ARG A 276 18.23 30.06 9.57
N ALA A 277 18.10 30.84 8.50
CA ALA A 277 17.15 31.94 8.44
C ALA A 277 15.70 31.43 8.56
N LEU A 278 15.39 30.33 7.89
CA LEU A 278 14.09 29.67 7.93
C LEU A 278 13.70 29.19 9.33
N VAL A 279 14.64 28.59 10.08
CA VAL A 279 14.35 28.14 11.44
C VAL A 279 14.22 29.33 12.40
N LEU A 280 15.05 30.37 12.24
CA LEU A 280 14.96 31.58 13.05
C LEU A 280 13.62 32.29 12.89
N THR A 281 13.11 32.41 11.66
CA THR A 281 11.77 32.97 11.42
C THR A 281 10.68 32.07 11.96
N TYR A 282 10.82 30.74 11.84
CA TYR A 282 9.86 29.80 12.43
C TYR A 282 9.76 29.93 13.96
N VAL A 283 10.89 29.99 14.66
CA VAL A 283 10.91 30.10 16.13
C VAL A 283 10.34 31.44 16.60
N ARG A 284 10.65 32.53 15.88
CA ARG A 284 10.18 33.88 16.21
C ARG A 284 8.70 34.06 15.92
N ASP A 285 8.26 33.73 14.71
CA ASP A 285 6.94 34.12 14.19
C ASP A 285 5.87 33.05 14.43
N VAL A 286 6.24 31.76 14.41
CA VAL A 286 5.29 30.65 14.59
C VAL A 286 5.23 30.20 16.05
N GLN A 287 6.39 29.93 16.64
CA GLN A 287 6.47 29.43 18.02
C GLN A 287 6.43 30.54 19.07
N GLN A 288 6.66 31.80 18.66
CA GLN A 288 6.62 32.98 19.53
C GLN A 288 7.53 32.86 20.77
N ILE A 289 8.70 32.21 20.62
CA ILE A 289 9.67 32.00 21.72
C ILE A 289 10.67 33.15 21.73
N LEU A 290 10.68 33.93 22.82
CA LEU A 290 11.60 35.06 23.01
C LEU A 290 12.94 34.64 23.67
N PRO A 291 14.02 35.45 23.50
CA PRO A 291 15.26 35.29 24.27
C PRO A 291 14.99 35.35 25.78
N PRO A 292 15.69 34.57 26.63
CA PRO A 292 16.89 33.74 26.35
C PRO A 292 16.59 32.29 25.94
N GLN A 293 15.34 31.81 26.05
CA GLN A 293 14.97 30.42 25.73
C GLN A 293 15.05 30.09 24.23
N GLN A 294 15.01 31.13 23.39
CA GLN A 294 15.10 31.04 21.94
C GLN A 294 16.33 30.26 21.44
N VAL A 295 17.50 30.36 22.11
CA VAL A 295 18.74 29.72 21.63
C VAL A 295 18.58 28.20 21.56
N TRP A 296 18.07 27.58 22.63
CA TRP A 296 17.87 26.12 22.68
C TRP A 296 16.78 25.65 21.71
N ALA A 297 15.71 26.43 21.54
CA ALA A 297 14.68 26.14 20.55
C ALA A 297 15.24 26.17 19.12
N VAL A 298 16.05 27.19 18.80
CA VAL A 298 16.70 27.31 17.48
C VAL A 298 17.67 26.16 17.25
N VAL A 299 18.52 25.81 18.22
CA VAL A 299 19.43 24.66 18.11
C VAL A 299 18.64 23.37 17.89
N TYR A 300 17.57 23.13 18.66
CA TYR A 300 16.71 21.96 18.48
C TYR A 300 16.12 21.88 17.06
N TYR A 301 15.51 22.95 16.56
CA TYR A 301 14.89 22.95 15.23
C TYR A 301 15.92 22.91 14.08
N LEU A 302 17.15 23.40 14.29
CA LEU A 302 18.25 23.23 13.34
C LEU A 302 18.72 21.77 13.27
N LEU A 303 18.81 21.10 14.43
CA LEU A 303 19.06 19.65 14.47
C LEU A 303 17.91 18.88 13.81
N ARG A 304 16.65 19.25 14.09
CA ARG A 304 15.45 18.62 13.53
C ARG A 304 15.31 18.79 12.01
N SER A 305 15.91 19.84 11.44
CA SER A 305 15.98 20.09 10.00
C SER A 305 17.28 19.55 9.35
N GLY A 306 18.09 18.81 10.11
CA GLY A 306 19.30 18.16 9.61
C GLY A 306 20.48 19.11 9.34
N SER A 307 20.42 20.38 9.78
CA SER A 307 21.53 21.33 9.62
C SER A 307 22.40 21.39 10.87
N LEU A 308 23.32 20.42 10.98
CA LEU A 308 24.23 20.30 12.12
C LEU A 308 25.24 21.45 12.17
N SER A 309 25.77 21.87 11.01
CA SER A 309 26.74 22.97 10.90
C SER A 309 26.15 24.31 11.34
N ASP A 310 24.89 24.57 10.97
CA ASP A 310 24.21 25.80 11.39
C ASP A 310 23.90 25.80 12.88
N ALA A 311 23.55 24.64 13.45
CA ALA A 311 23.31 24.49 14.88
C ALA A 311 24.57 24.82 15.70
N ILE A 312 25.74 24.32 15.25
CA ILE A 312 27.03 24.61 15.89
C ILE A 312 27.33 26.12 15.82
N ALA A 313 27.20 26.75 14.64
CA ALA A 313 27.47 28.18 14.48
C ALA A 313 26.56 29.07 15.35
N VAL A 314 25.28 28.72 15.50
CA VAL A 314 24.34 29.47 16.36
C VAL A 314 24.69 29.28 17.84
N ALA A 315 25.07 28.06 18.24
CA ALA A 315 25.51 27.79 19.61
C ALA A 315 26.83 28.52 19.93
N GLU A 316 27.78 28.57 18.99
CA GLU A 316 29.04 29.31 19.13
C GLU A 316 28.84 30.83 19.28
N GLY A 317 27.78 31.38 18.69
CA GLY A 317 27.42 32.79 18.88
C GLY A 317 26.91 33.14 20.28
N GLN A 318 26.62 32.15 21.14
CA GLN A 318 25.86 32.32 22.39
C GLN A 318 26.51 31.62 23.61
N LEU A 319 27.84 31.40 23.60
CA LEU A 319 28.57 30.68 24.68
C LEU A 319 28.30 31.22 26.10
N SER A 320 27.98 32.50 26.25
CA SER A 320 27.74 33.13 27.56
C SER A 320 26.35 32.83 28.16
N SER A 321 25.46 32.21 27.39
CA SER A 321 24.04 32.02 27.77
C SER A 321 23.80 30.84 28.71
N SER A 322 24.58 29.75 28.61
CA SER A 322 24.45 28.57 29.48
C SER A 322 25.78 27.81 29.63
N SER A 323 26.02 27.24 30.81
CA SER A 323 27.19 26.42 31.12
C SER A 323 27.18 25.04 30.45
N SER A 324 26.01 24.56 30.01
CA SER A 324 25.85 23.30 29.27
C SER A 324 26.17 23.43 27.77
N LEU A 325 26.07 24.63 27.21
CA LEU A 325 26.24 24.90 25.78
C LEU A 325 27.65 24.53 25.25
N PRO A 326 28.77 24.85 25.94
CA PRO A 326 30.10 24.46 25.48
C PRO A 326 30.29 22.94 25.38
N LEU A 327 29.72 22.19 26.33
CA LEU A 327 29.78 20.72 26.33
C LEU A 327 28.98 20.13 25.16
N VAL A 328 27.83 20.74 24.85
CA VAL A 328 26.99 20.36 23.70
C VAL A 328 27.69 20.68 22.39
N ILE A 329 28.37 21.82 22.26
CA ILE A 329 29.12 22.20 21.04
C ILE A 329 30.21 21.17 20.76
N GLU A 330 31.02 20.81 21.75
CA GLU A 330 32.11 19.83 21.60
C GLU A 330 31.57 18.45 21.15
N ALA A 331 30.43 18.02 21.70
CA ALA A 331 29.77 16.79 21.28
C ALA A 331 29.14 16.88 19.87
N LEU A 332 28.53 18.01 19.50
CA LEU A 332 28.01 18.22 18.14
C LEU A 332 29.13 18.24 17.09
N GLN A 333 30.28 18.84 17.42
CA GLN A 333 31.48 18.81 16.56
C GLN A 333 32.00 17.38 16.39
N HIS A 334 31.97 16.56 17.44
CA HIS A 334 32.30 15.14 17.35
C HIS A 334 31.32 14.35 16.46
N ILE A 335 30.01 14.62 16.57
CA ILE A 335 28.99 14.01 15.69
C ILE A 335 29.20 14.44 14.23
N ALA A 336 29.57 15.71 14.00
CA ALA A 336 29.83 16.24 12.67
C ALA A 336 31.06 15.60 12.01
N SER A 337 32.16 15.44 12.75
CA SER A 337 33.38 14.78 12.24
C SER A 337 33.14 13.29 11.98
N THR A 338 32.32 12.65 12.81
CA THR A 338 31.99 11.23 12.71
C THR A 338 31.02 10.93 11.57
N SER A 339 30.11 11.84 11.23
CA SER A 339 29.19 11.69 10.08
C SER A 339 29.90 11.59 8.72
N SER A 340 31.18 11.95 8.65
CA SER A 340 32.02 11.83 7.45
C SER A 340 32.91 10.59 7.44
N ALA A 341 33.02 9.87 8.56
CA ALA A 341 33.92 8.72 8.70
C ALA A 341 33.15 7.41 8.55
N GLU A 342 33.69 6.45 7.80
CA GLU A 342 33.10 5.11 7.56
C GLU A 342 32.89 4.27 8.84
N LYS A 343 33.39 4.73 9.99
CA LYS A 343 33.16 4.12 11.31
C LYS A 343 32.66 5.16 12.28
N VAL A 344 31.39 5.05 12.67
CA VAL A 344 30.80 5.86 13.72
C VAL A 344 31.34 5.37 15.06
N GLN A 345 32.23 6.14 15.70
CA GLN A 345 32.63 5.88 17.07
C GLN A 345 31.62 6.56 18.02
N PRO A 346 30.97 5.81 18.93
CA PRO A 346 30.13 6.36 19.98
C PRO A 346 30.85 7.44 20.80
N LEU A 347 30.11 8.47 21.25
CA LEU A 347 30.67 9.55 22.06
C LEU A 347 31.28 9.04 23.38
N GLU A 348 30.71 7.97 23.94
CA GLU A 348 31.23 7.27 25.13
C GLU A 348 32.60 6.64 24.87
N GLN A 349 32.85 6.13 23.66
CA GLN A 349 34.13 5.52 23.30
C GLN A 349 35.17 6.56 22.93
N ALA A 350 34.75 7.65 22.28
CA ALA A 350 35.66 8.70 21.83
C ALA A 350 36.05 9.68 22.94
N ASN A 351 35.12 10.06 23.82
CA ASN A 351 35.39 10.95 24.95
C ASN A 351 34.50 10.61 26.17
N PRO A 352 34.90 9.60 26.97
CA PRO A 352 34.14 9.16 28.15
C PRO A 352 33.91 10.28 29.17
N ALA A 353 34.89 11.18 29.35
CA ALA A 353 34.82 12.25 30.33
C ALA A 353 33.75 13.29 29.96
N LEU A 354 33.65 13.64 28.67
CA LEU A 354 32.60 14.51 28.17
C LEU A 354 31.23 13.83 28.31
N TYR A 355 31.13 12.57 27.90
CA TYR A 355 29.89 11.79 28.00
C TYR A 355 29.34 11.73 29.43
N HIS A 356 30.19 11.45 30.42
CA HIS A 356 29.78 11.45 31.82
C HIS A 356 29.30 12.83 32.31
N LYS A 357 29.99 13.92 31.93
CA LYS A 357 29.55 15.28 32.28
C LYS A 357 28.21 15.65 31.67
N LEU A 358 27.97 15.30 30.41
CA LEU A 358 26.67 15.56 29.77
C LEU A 358 25.55 14.69 30.38
N THR A 359 25.87 13.45 30.74
CA THR A 359 24.90 12.54 31.39
C THR A 359 24.49 13.07 32.76
N THR A 360 25.43 13.56 33.58
CA THR A 360 25.09 14.16 34.88
C THR A 360 24.28 15.44 34.74
N VAL A 361 24.57 16.26 33.73
CA VAL A 361 23.75 17.44 33.38
C VAL A 361 22.34 17.00 33.00
N PHE A 362 22.19 15.98 32.15
CA PHE A 362 20.89 15.43 31.76
C PHE A 362 20.09 14.94 32.97
N ASP A 363 20.68 14.10 33.82
CA ASP A 363 20.01 13.55 35.00
C ASP A 363 19.55 14.66 35.97
N THR A 364 20.38 15.70 36.12
CA THR A 364 20.04 16.88 36.92
C THR A 364 18.88 17.68 36.32
N LEU A 365 18.88 17.89 35.00
CA LEU A 365 17.79 18.57 34.30
C LEU A 365 16.47 17.79 34.34
N VAL A 366 16.53 16.46 34.26
CA VAL A 366 15.34 15.60 34.37
C VAL A 366 14.82 15.60 35.82
N ALA A 367 15.71 15.51 36.81
CA ALA A 367 15.33 15.55 38.22
C ALA A 367 14.70 16.89 38.63
N THR A 368 15.24 18.01 38.13
CA THR A 368 14.68 19.35 38.36
C THR A 368 13.31 19.52 37.71
N ASN A 369 13.12 19.03 36.49
CA ASN A 369 11.82 19.07 35.81
C ASN A 369 10.75 18.24 36.55
N LYS A 370 11.11 17.06 37.08
CA LYS A 370 10.20 16.21 37.88
C LYS A 370 9.85 16.80 39.24
N SER A 371 10.82 17.43 39.92
CA SER A 371 10.65 17.96 41.28
C SER A 371 10.00 19.34 41.34
N SER A 372 10.05 20.12 40.26
CA SER A 372 9.48 21.47 40.21
C SER A 372 8.91 21.80 38.82
N PRO A 373 7.72 21.29 38.48
CA PRO A 373 7.06 21.57 37.19
C PRO A 373 6.67 23.05 36.98
N SER A 374 6.74 23.87 38.03
CA SER A 374 6.44 25.31 38.00
C SER A 374 7.66 26.19 37.71
N LEU A 375 8.88 25.66 37.77
CA LEU A 375 10.10 26.41 37.43
C LEU A 375 10.34 26.30 35.91
N PRO A 376 10.64 27.39 35.19
CA PRO A 376 10.83 27.35 33.74
C PRO A 376 12.20 26.74 33.38
N THR A 377 12.40 25.44 33.65
CA THR A 377 13.51 24.69 33.06
C THR A 377 13.32 24.66 31.55
N ASN A 378 14.38 24.92 30.79
CA ASN A 378 14.27 24.99 29.35
C ASN A 378 14.03 23.58 28.78
N ARG A 379 12.80 23.29 28.36
CA ARG A 379 12.42 21.99 27.77
C ARG A 379 13.28 21.63 26.55
N PHE A 380 13.71 22.62 25.76
CA PHE A 380 14.54 22.38 24.58
C PHE A 380 15.97 22.03 24.95
N GLU A 381 16.49 22.53 26.08
CA GLU A 381 17.81 22.13 26.61
C GLU A 381 17.81 20.64 26.96
N VAL A 382 16.79 20.16 27.65
CA VAL A 382 16.63 18.72 27.97
C VAL A 382 16.59 17.87 26.69
N ALA A 383 15.85 18.32 25.67
CA ALA A 383 15.76 17.62 24.39
C ALA A 383 17.13 17.54 23.68
N VAL A 384 17.83 18.67 23.57
CA VAL A 384 19.13 18.74 22.87
C VAL A 384 20.18 17.91 23.61
N VAL A 385 20.25 17.99 24.94
CA VAL A 385 21.19 17.18 25.72
C VAL A 385 20.88 15.68 25.58
N ASN A 386 19.61 15.27 25.56
CA ASN A 386 19.25 13.87 25.32
C ASN A 386 19.67 13.40 23.92
N LEU A 387 19.42 14.21 22.88
CA LEU A 387 19.78 13.88 21.50
C LEU A 387 21.29 13.67 21.33
N VAL A 388 22.09 14.52 21.97
CA VAL A 388 23.56 14.51 21.85
C VAL A 388 24.22 13.41 22.70
N THR A 389 23.58 12.98 23.78
CA THR A 389 24.08 11.90 24.64
C THR A 389 23.51 10.53 24.27
N GLY A 390 22.35 10.47 23.61
CA GLY A 390 21.64 9.22 23.36
C GLY A 390 21.30 8.42 24.63
N ARG A 391 21.22 9.08 25.80
CA ARG A 391 21.11 8.43 27.11
C ARG A 391 19.81 7.66 27.26
N ASP A 392 18.68 8.27 26.89
CA ASP A 392 17.37 7.62 26.83
C ASP A 392 16.71 7.87 25.47
N PRO A 393 16.83 6.93 24.52
CA PRO A 393 16.20 7.04 23.20
C PRO A 393 14.67 7.18 23.26
N LEU A 394 14.04 6.66 24.32
CA LEU A 394 12.58 6.57 24.47
C LEU A 394 12.00 7.72 25.32
N PHE A 395 12.86 8.65 25.77
CA PHE A 395 12.46 9.78 26.60
C PHE A 395 11.40 10.63 25.91
N ARG A 396 10.23 10.80 26.55
CA ARG A 396 9.17 11.69 26.06
C ARG A 396 9.26 13.06 26.73
N ASN A 397 9.65 14.06 25.96
CA ASN A 397 9.70 15.44 26.41
C ASN A 397 8.39 16.17 26.06
N ALA A 398 7.50 16.29 27.04
CA ALA A 398 6.20 16.95 26.87
C ALA A 398 6.37 18.42 26.44
N GLY A 399 5.69 18.81 25.36
CA GLY A 399 5.77 20.17 24.82
C GLY A 399 6.94 20.44 23.87
N VAL A 400 7.73 19.41 23.49
CA VAL A 400 8.73 19.46 22.41
C VAL A 400 8.53 18.31 21.43
N VAL A 401 8.32 17.09 21.93
CA VAL A 401 8.14 15.87 21.13
C VAL A 401 6.71 15.37 21.33
N GLU A 402 5.77 15.99 20.64
CA GLU A 402 4.34 15.66 20.72
C GLU A 402 3.90 14.70 19.60
N ASN A 403 4.44 14.87 18.39
CA ASN A 403 4.11 14.03 17.24
C ASN A 403 4.89 12.71 17.25
N ILE A 404 4.26 11.67 16.71
CA ILE A 404 4.90 10.35 16.55
C ILE A 404 6.14 10.43 15.67
N GLU A 405 6.16 11.29 14.65
CA GLU A 405 7.33 11.43 13.79
C GLU A 405 8.52 12.10 14.46
N ASP A 406 8.27 13.06 15.35
CA ASP A 406 9.34 13.68 16.13
C ASP A 406 9.92 12.68 17.12
N PHE A 407 9.07 11.82 17.68
CA PHE A 407 9.50 10.69 18.49
C PHE A 407 10.34 9.69 17.68
N LEU A 408 9.90 9.31 16.48
CA LEU A 408 10.64 8.40 15.62
C LEU A 408 11.96 9.00 15.15
N TRP A 409 11.99 10.28 14.81
CA TRP A 409 13.22 10.99 14.47
C TRP A 409 14.20 10.99 15.65
N GLN A 410 13.74 11.28 16.88
CA GLN A 410 14.59 11.24 18.08
C GLN A 410 15.19 9.83 18.26
N VAL A 411 14.37 8.79 18.15
CA VAL A 411 14.82 7.40 18.25
C VAL A 411 15.92 7.09 17.23
N GLN A 412 15.71 7.46 15.96
CA GLN A 412 16.70 7.23 14.91
C GLN A 412 17.99 8.03 15.15
N PHE A 413 17.90 9.26 15.65
CA PHE A 413 19.05 10.10 16.00
C PHE A 413 19.88 9.45 17.11
N CYS A 414 19.25 9.00 18.19
CA CYS A 414 19.94 8.36 19.32
C CYS A 414 20.52 6.98 18.97
N SER A 415 19.83 6.19 18.13
CA SER A 415 20.32 4.87 17.69
C SER A 415 21.62 4.93 16.89
N GLN A 416 21.96 6.08 16.31
CA GLN A 416 23.24 6.23 15.60
C GLN A 416 24.44 6.34 16.54
N GLN A 417 24.23 6.72 17.80
CA GLN A 417 25.31 7.10 18.69
C GLN A 417 25.70 6.03 19.69
N HIS A 418 24.74 5.27 20.25
CA HIS A 418 25.02 4.40 21.41
C HIS A 418 24.33 3.03 21.42
N THR A 419 23.30 2.79 20.60
CA THR A 419 22.48 1.57 20.72
C THR A 419 22.25 0.91 19.36
N ASP A 420 22.26 -0.43 19.31
CA ASP A 420 21.86 -1.17 18.12
C ASP A 420 20.44 -0.73 17.67
N PRO A 421 20.27 -0.22 16.43
CA PRO A 421 18.97 0.24 15.93
C PRO A 421 17.86 -0.81 16.05
N LEU A 422 18.20 -2.11 15.94
CA LEU A 422 17.23 -3.19 16.08
C LEU A 422 16.71 -3.35 17.51
N ASP A 423 17.57 -3.21 18.52
CA ASP A 423 17.15 -3.32 19.93
C ASP A 423 16.20 -2.17 20.29
N VAL A 424 16.52 -0.94 19.88
CA VAL A 424 15.63 0.21 20.08
C VAL A 424 14.31 0.03 19.34
N ALA A 425 14.34 -0.46 18.09
CA ALA A 425 13.15 -0.76 17.32
C ALA A 425 12.24 -1.79 18.04
N THR A 426 12.81 -2.83 18.65
CA THR A 426 12.01 -3.80 19.42
C THR A 426 11.35 -3.18 20.64
N LYS A 427 12.04 -2.29 21.35
CA LYS A 427 11.49 -1.57 22.51
C LYS A 427 10.39 -0.59 22.10
N VAL A 428 10.56 0.12 20.99
CA VAL A 428 9.52 0.99 20.43
C VAL A 428 8.26 0.19 20.10
N LEU A 429 8.40 -0.96 19.46
CA LEU A 429 7.27 -1.82 19.11
C LEU A 429 6.61 -2.46 20.34
N ALA A 430 7.35 -2.67 21.44
CA ALA A 430 6.77 -3.11 22.71
C ALA A 430 5.97 -2.01 23.42
N LEU A 431 6.33 -0.74 23.19
CA LEU A 431 5.65 0.41 23.78
C LEU A 431 4.38 0.82 23.05
N VAL A 432 4.27 0.49 21.76
CA VAL A 432 3.18 0.95 20.92
C VAL A 432 2.29 -0.24 20.55
N GLN A 433 1.06 -0.24 21.03
CA GLN A 433 0.10 -1.25 20.61
C GLN A 433 -0.45 -0.93 19.22
N PRO A 434 -0.68 -1.93 18.34
CA PRO A 434 -1.34 -1.70 17.08
C PRO A 434 -2.66 -0.94 17.28
N SER A 435 -3.47 -1.29 18.28
CA SER A 435 -4.76 -0.66 18.60
C SER A 435 -4.71 0.85 18.91
N GLU A 436 -3.54 1.41 19.23
CA GLU A 436 -3.36 2.85 19.47
C GLU A 436 -3.42 3.67 18.18
N PHE A 437 -3.14 3.04 17.04
CA PHE A 437 -3.35 3.66 15.75
C PHE A 437 -4.81 3.58 15.36
N ASN A 438 -5.34 4.68 14.83
CA ASN A 438 -6.68 4.68 14.28
C ASN A 438 -6.69 3.89 12.96
N HIS A 439 -6.75 2.58 13.09
CA HIS A 439 -6.80 1.60 12.00
C HIS A 439 -8.02 1.70 11.08
N THR A 440 -8.93 2.63 11.40
CA THR A 440 -10.09 2.97 10.57
C THR A 440 -9.83 4.17 9.66
N THR A 441 -8.84 5.02 9.99
CA THR A 441 -8.46 6.14 9.13
C THR A 441 -7.28 5.75 8.24
N LEU A 442 -7.30 6.27 7.03
CA LEU A 442 -6.22 6.09 6.06
C LEU A 442 -4.88 6.55 6.64
N GLY A 443 -4.82 7.77 7.18
CA GLY A 443 -3.60 8.32 7.80
C GLY A 443 -3.07 7.45 8.94
N GLY A 444 -3.94 6.92 9.81
CA GLY A 444 -3.51 6.06 10.93
C GLY A 444 -2.89 4.73 10.47
N VAL A 445 -3.40 4.14 9.38
CA VAL A 445 -2.81 2.94 8.77
C VAL A 445 -1.40 3.24 8.23
N PHE A 446 -1.24 4.32 7.46
CA PHE A 446 0.05 4.65 6.85
C PHE A 446 1.07 5.17 7.87
N GLU A 447 0.64 5.83 8.95
CA GLU A 447 1.49 6.16 10.09
C GLU A 447 2.07 4.91 10.75
N TYR A 448 1.22 3.88 10.95
CA TYR A 448 1.67 2.61 11.49
C TYR A 448 2.64 1.89 10.55
N VAL A 449 2.38 1.91 9.24
CA VAL A 449 3.28 1.33 8.23
C VAL A 449 4.63 2.06 8.24
N ARG A 450 4.64 3.40 8.28
CA ARG A 450 5.87 4.19 8.39
C ARG A 450 6.64 3.85 9.67
N LEU A 451 5.96 3.69 10.81
CA LEU A 451 6.57 3.21 12.05
C LEU A 451 7.27 1.86 11.86
N LEU A 452 6.60 0.87 11.25
CA LEU A 452 7.14 -0.46 11.02
C LEU A 452 8.34 -0.46 10.07
N VAL A 453 8.29 0.34 9.00
CA VAL A 453 9.38 0.53 8.04
C VAL A 453 10.60 1.15 8.72
N VAL A 454 10.42 2.20 9.54
CA VAL A 454 11.50 2.84 10.31
C VAL A 454 12.11 1.87 11.32
N CYS A 455 11.29 1.02 11.93
CA CYS A 455 11.72 -0.05 12.83
C CYS A 455 12.31 -1.27 12.10
N GLN A 456 12.48 -1.21 10.77
CA GLN A 456 13.03 -2.28 9.92
C GLN A 456 12.25 -3.61 10.00
N ARG A 457 10.95 -3.56 10.38
CA ARG A 457 10.02 -4.70 10.35
C ARG A 457 9.23 -4.72 9.04
N PHE A 458 9.93 -4.97 7.95
CA PHE A 458 9.36 -4.91 6.60
C PHE A 458 8.21 -5.91 6.37
N ASP A 459 8.32 -7.13 6.90
CA ASP A 459 7.28 -8.17 6.77
C ASP A 459 5.94 -7.70 7.35
N ALA A 460 5.97 -7.21 8.59
CA ALA A 460 4.80 -6.70 9.29
C ALA A 460 4.22 -5.46 8.59
N ALA A 461 5.07 -4.62 7.99
CA ALA A 461 4.62 -3.44 7.24
C ALA A 461 3.79 -3.85 6.01
N VAL A 462 4.29 -4.81 5.22
CA VAL A 462 3.58 -5.34 4.04
C VAL A 462 2.28 -6.03 4.47
N GLU A 463 2.32 -6.83 5.54
CA GLU A 463 1.13 -7.52 6.06
C GLU A 463 0.05 -6.53 6.51
N SER A 464 0.44 -5.45 7.20
CA SER A 464 -0.50 -4.43 7.64
C SER A 464 -1.16 -3.68 6.47
N LEU A 465 -0.42 -3.41 5.38
CA LEU A 465 -0.98 -2.82 4.15
C LEU A 465 -1.97 -3.77 3.47
N ALA A 466 -1.58 -5.03 3.33
CA ALA A 466 -2.41 -6.06 2.69
C ALA A 466 -3.71 -6.31 3.47
N ALA A 467 -3.64 -6.41 4.80
CA ALA A 467 -4.80 -6.61 5.67
C ALA A 467 -5.83 -5.47 5.59
N LYS A 468 -5.39 -4.26 5.19
CA LYS A 468 -6.24 -3.08 5.03
C LYS A 468 -6.77 -2.88 3.61
N GLY A 469 -6.43 -3.76 2.68
CA GLY A 469 -6.92 -3.73 1.30
C GLY A 469 -6.02 -2.98 0.32
N PHE A 470 -4.88 -2.43 0.75
CA PHE A 470 -3.88 -1.78 -0.12
C PHE A 470 -2.95 -2.82 -0.76
N VAL A 471 -3.55 -3.75 -1.51
CA VAL A 471 -2.85 -4.91 -2.10
C VAL A 471 -1.86 -4.46 -3.17
N VAL A 472 -2.19 -3.43 -3.95
CA VAL A 472 -1.32 -2.89 -5.01
C VAL A 472 -0.03 -2.38 -4.38
N GLU A 473 -0.12 -1.51 -3.39
CA GLU A 473 1.03 -0.94 -2.69
C GLU A 473 1.82 -2.03 -1.96
N ALA A 474 1.14 -2.93 -1.26
CA ALA A 474 1.76 -4.03 -0.51
C ALA A 474 2.63 -4.92 -1.41
N VAL A 475 2.15 -5.32 -2.60
CA VAL A 475 2.89 -6.17 -3.54
C VAL A 475 4.14 -5.46 -4.04
N HIS A 476 4.03 -4.19 -4.46
CA HIS A 476 5.18 -3.47 -5.02
C HIS A 476 6.21 -3.15 -3.94
N VAL A 477 5.77 -2.78 -2.72
CA VAL A 477 6.67 -2.62 -1.56
C VAL A 477 7.38 -3.94 -1.27
N ALA A 478 6.66 -5.07 -1.25
CA ALA A 478 7.24 -6.39 -1.03
C ALA A 478 8.26 -6.79 -2.12
N ILE A 479 7.97 -6.54 -3.40
CA ILE A 479 8.92 -6.79 -4.51
C ILE A 479 10.17 -5.94 -4.33
N SER A 480 10.02 -4.66 -3.97
CA SER A 480 11.16 -3.75 -3.79
C SER A 480 12.05 -4.16 -2.60
N LEU A 481 11.45 -4.77 -1.58
CA LEU A 481 12.09 -5.21 -0.36
C LEU A 481 12.46 -6.69 -0.37
N ALA A 482 12.14 -7.45 -1.42
CA ALA A 482 12.47 -8.87 -1.56
C ALA A 482 13.94 -9.22 -1.22
N PRO A 483 14.98 -8.43 -1.60
CA PRO A 483 16.36 -8.72 -1.18
C PRO A 483 16.63 -8.44 0.32
N HIS A 484 15.80 -7.64 0.97
CA HIS A 484 15.90 -7.25 2.39
C HIS A 484 15.01 -8.11 3.30
N ILE A 485 13.92 -8.63 2.76
CA ILE A 485 13.01 -9.56 3.40
C ILE A 485 13.67 -10.94 3.34
N LYS A 486 14.47 -11.27 4.36
CA LYS A 486 14.69 -12.67 4.72
C LYS A 486 13.39 -13.15 5.33
N SER A 487 12.44 -13.52 4.47
CA SER A 487 11.07 -13.78 4.88
C SER A 487 11.05 -14.80 6.02
N ASN A 488 10.62 -14.35 7.20
CA ASN A 488 10.25 -15.30 8.27
C ASN A 488 9.00 -16.10 7.86
N ASN A 489 8.27 -15.67 6.82
CA ASN A 489 7.03 -16.29 6.32
C ASN A 489 7.00 -16.30 4.77
N PRO A 490 7.77 -17.18 4.10
CA PRO A 490 7.84 -17.23 2.63
C PRO A 490 6.45 -17.34 1.99
N ASP A 491 5.54 -18.10 2.62
CA ASP A 491 4.18 -18.31 2.15
C ASP A 491 3.34 -17.02 2.08
N PHE A 492 3.61 -16.02 2.93
CA PHE A 492 2.81 -14.78 2.93
C PHE A 492 3.01 -14.02 1.63
N PHE A 493 4.26 -13.84 1.19
CA PHE A 493 4.56 -13.15 -0.06
C PHE A 493 3.98 -13.91 -1.26
N THR A 494 4.13 -15.24 -1.29
CA THR A 494 3.53 -16.08 -2.33
C THR A 494 2.00 -15.93 -2.39
N ARG A 495 1.31 -15.95 -1.24
CA ARG A 495 -0.16 -15.77 -1.17
C ARG A 495 -0.57 -14.37 -1.64
N LEU A 496 0.13 -13.34 -1.20
CA LEU A 496 -0.12 -11.95 -1.59
C LEU A 496 0.04 -11.77 -3.10
N LEU A 497 1.13 -12.30 -3.67
CA LEU A 497 1.41 -12.24 -5.10
C LEU A 497 0.34 -12.98 -5.92
N ARG A 498 -0.09 -14.17 -5.47
CA ARG A 498 -1.17 -14.94 -6.11
C ARG A 498 -2.50 -14.17 -6.06
N GLN A 499 -2.85 -13.58 -4.92
CA GLN A 499 -4.07 -12.78 -4.77
C GLN A 499 -4.08 -11.56 -5.71
N TYR A 500 -2.92 -10.93 -5.90
CA TYR A 500 -2.78 -9.80 -6.81
C TYR A 500 -2.91 -10.22 -8.28
N ILE A 501 -2.19 -11.26 -8.69
CA ILE A 501 -2.18 -11.76 -10.07
C ILE A 501 -3.55 -12.27 -10.51
N HIS A 502 -4.28 -12.95 -9.61
CA HIS A 502 -5.59 -13.51 -9.91
C HIS A 502 -6.60 -12.46 -10.42
N GLN A 503 -6.39 -11.18 -10.11
CA GLN A 503 -7.27 -10.08 -10.56
C GLN A 503 -7.19 -9.82 -12.07
N PHE A 504 -6.06 -10.14 -12.72
CA PHE A 504 -5.83 -9.80 -14.14
C PHE A 504 -5.18 -10.92 -14.97
N GLN A 505 -4.91 -12.09 -14.40
CA GLN A 505 -4.21 -13.18 -15.09
C GLN A 505 -4.88 -13.65 -16.39
N THR A 506 -6.22 -13.59 -16.47
CA THR A 506 -6.96 -13.97 -17.68
C THR A 506 -6.94 -12.89 -18.75
N THR A 507 -6.88 -11.60 -18.37
CA THR A 507 -6.85 -10.50 -19.33
C THR A 507 -5.43 -10.18 -19.80
N ASN A 508 -4.44 -10.23 -18.91
CA ASN A 508 -3.03 -9.91 -19.20
C ASN A 508 -2.10 -11.00 -18.62
N PRO A 509 -2.04 -12.19 -19.27
CA PRO A 509 -1.20 -13.29 -18.80
C PRO A 509 0.31 -12.95 -18.84
N SER A 510 0.75 -12.09 -19.76
CA SER A 510 2.16 -11.66 -19.85
C SER A 510 2.62 -10.86 -18.63
N ASP A 511 1.80 -9.90 -18.17
CA ASP A 511 2.11 -9.12 -16.97
C ASP A 511 2.05 -10.02 -15.72
N ALA A 512 1.14 -10.99 -15.67
CA ALA A 512 1.09 -11.98 -14.59
C ALA A 512 2.41 -12.78 -14.49
N ALA A 513 2.92 -13.27 -15.63
CA ALA A 513 4.21 -13.96 -15.69
C ALA A 513 5.38 -13.09 -15.22
N MET A 514 5.37 -11.79 -15.55
CA MET A 514 6.37 -10.83 -15.08
C MET A 514 6.40 -10.73 -13.55
N TYR A 515 5.22 -10.62 -12.92
CA TYR A 515 5.12 -10.54 -11.46
C TYR A 515 5.57 -11.82 -10.77
N ILE A 516 5.27 -12.99 -11.35
CA ILE A 516 5.76 -14.29 -10.83
C ILE A 516 7.29 -14.33 -10.85
N ALA A 517 7.92 -13.84 -11.91
CA ALA A 517 9.38 -13.80 -12.04
C ALA A 517 10.08 -12.88 -11.03
N CYS A 518 9.36 -12.01 -10.31
CA CYS A 518 9.90 -11.22 -9.21
C CYS A 518 10.09 -12.03 -7.92
N HIS A 519 9.59 -13.26 -7.84
CA HIS A 519 9.70 -14.08 -6.64
C HIS A 519 11.15 -14.55 -6.40
N PRO A 520 11.68 -14.48 -5.16
CA PRO A 520 13.08 -14.80 -4.88
C PRO A 520 13.41 -16.29 -4.99
N ASP A 521 12.45 -17.17 -4.73
CA ASP A 521 12.60 -18.62 -4.79
C ASP A 521 12.18 -19.19 -6.17
N ALA A 522 13.13 -19.84 -6.86
CA ALA A 522 12.95 -20.43 -8.17
C ALA A 522 11.96 -21.60 -8.19
N ASP A 523 11.86 -22.37 -7.10
CA ASP A 523 10.92 -23.48 -7.03
C ASP A 523 9.48 -22.99 -6.99
N MET A 524 9.25 -21.91 -6.24
CA MET A 524 7.94 -21.24 -6.21
C MET A 524 7.62 -20.54 -7.55
N VAL A 525 8.62 -19.95 -8.23
CA VAL A 525 8.44 -19.41 -9.59
C VAL A 525 7.97 -20.52 -10.54
N ARG A 526 8.58 -21.71 -10.46
CA ARG A 526 8.19 -22.87 -11.28
C ARG A 526 6.75 -23.28 -11.01
N ALA A 527 6.39 -23.41 -9.73
CA ALA A 527 5.06 -23.79 -9.28
C ALA A 527 3.98 -22.80 -9.75
N LEU A 528 4.19 -21.50 -9.48
CA LEU A 528 3.24 -20.44 -9.85
C LEU A 528 3.11 -20.28 -11.37
N SER A 529 4.21 -20.41 -12.13
CA SER A 529 4.18 -20.25 -13.59
C SER A 529 3.40 -21.39 -14.27
N SER A 530 3.48 -22.59 -13.72
CA SER A 530 2.71 -23.73 -14.20
C SER A 530 1.22 -23.61 -13.86
N ASP A 531 0.89 -23.22 -12.63
CA ASP A 531 -0.50 -22.91 -12.28
C ASP A 531 -1.07 -21.83 -13.21
N LEU A 532 -0.30 -20.78 -13.51
CA LEU A 532 -0.69 -19.73 -14.45
C LEU A 532 -0.96 -20.29 -15.86
N LEU A 533 -0.10 -21.18 -16.37
CA LEU A 533 -0.29 -21.83 -17.67
C LEU A 533 -1.60 -22.62 -17.70
N LEU A 534 -1.86 -23.42 -16.67
CA LEU A 534 -3.04 -24.29 -16.59
C LEU A 534 -4.34 -23.50 -16.36
N ASP A 535 -4.30 -22.43 -15.57
CA ASP A 535 -5.47 -21.59 -15.27
C ASP A 535 -5.87 -20.71 -16.46
N THR A 536 -4.89 -20.16 -17.20
CA THR A 536 -5.16 -19.24 -18.31
C THR A 536 -5.31 -19.95 -19.66
N VAL A 537 -4.74 -21.14 -19.80
CA VAL A 537 -4.66 -21.91 -21.07
C VAL A 537 -4.00 -21.09 -22.19
N ALA A 538 -3.32 -19.99 -21.86
CA ALA A 538 -2.66 -19.09 -22.79
C ALA A 538 -1.26 -19.60 -23.16
N PHE A 539 -1.15 -20.89 -23.50
CA PHE A 539 0.12 -21.59 -23.68
C PHE A 539 1.00 -20.92 -24.73
N GLN A 540 0.42 -20.50 -25.86
CA GLN A 540 1.18 -19.85 -26.93
C GLN A 540 1.72 -18.47 -26.52
N ALA A 541 0.96 -17.69 -25.76
CA ALA A 541 1.37 -16.36 -25.32
C ALA A 541 2.45 -16.42 -24.22
N LEU A 542 2.34 -17.41 -23.31
CA LEU A 542 3.23 -17.55 -22.16
C LEU A 542 4.49 -18.37 -22.48
N ALA A 543 4.31 -19.57 -23.03
CA ALA A 543 5.38 -20.52 -23.34
C ALA A 543 5.88 -20.43 -24.78
N GLY A 544 5.32 -19.55 -25.60
CA GLY A 544 5.71 -19.36 -27.00
C GLY A 544 5.01 -20.30 -27.95
N ALA A 545 5.32 -20.20 -29.24
CA ALA A 545 4.72 -21.00 -30.29
C ALA A 545 5.79 -21.72 -31.12
N THR A 546 5.42 -22.79 -31.81
CA THR A 546 6.29 -23.44 -32.81
C THR A 546 5.94 -22.93 -34.20
N ASP A 547 6.95 -22.48 -34.95
CA ASP A 547 6.80 -22.01 -36.32
C ASP A 547 6.40 -23.18 -37.25
N PRO A 548 5.29 -23.09 -38.02
CA PRO A 548 4.79 -24.19 -38.83
C PRO A 548 5.73 -24.61 -39.97
N THR A 549 6.61 -23.72 -40.44
CA THR A 549 7.47 -23.96 -41.60
C THR A 549 8.82 -24.57 -41.23
N ASP A 550 9.45 -24.04 -40.18
CA ASP A 550 10.81 -24.42 -39.78
C ASP A 550 10.85 -25.28 -38.50
N GLY A 551 9.71 -25.46 -37.82
CA GLY A 551 9.63 -26.14 -36.52
C GLY A 551 10.38 -25.41 -35.40
N SER A 552 10.83 -24.18 -35.66
CA SER A 552 11.59 -23.37 -34.71
C SER A 552 10.67 -22.79 -33.63
N ARG A 553 11.18 -22.62 -32.40
CA ARG A 553 10.39 -22.07 -31.29
C ARG A 553 10.44 -20.54 -31.29
N ILE A 554 9.28 -19.92 -31.39
CA ILE A 554 9.05 -18.49 -31.17
C ILE A 554 8.95 -18.25 -29.64
N PRO A 555 9.75 -17.35 -29.07
CA PRO A 555 9.74 -17.09 -27.62
C PRO A 555 8.41 -16.50 -27.16
N GLY A 556 7.95 -16.93 -25.98
CA GLY A 556 6.78 -16.40 -25.29
C GLY A 556 7.15 -15.40 -24.19
N ALA A 557 6.15 -14.97 -23.41
CA ALA A 557 6.36 -14.02 -22.33
C ALA A 557 7.31 -14.55 -21.24
N LEU A 558 7.28 -15.85 -20.92
CA LEU A 558 8.16 -16.44 -19.89
C LEU A 558 9.65 -16.37 -20.29
N ASP A 559 9.95 -16.44 -21.60
CA ASP A 559 11.32 -16.33 -22.11
C ASP A 559 11.93 -14.93 -21.93
N LEU A 560 11.10 -13.91 -21.64
CA LEU A 560 11.59 -12.55 -21.34
C LEU A 560 12.17 -12.44 -19.92
N TYR A 561 11.74 -13.30 -19.01
CA TYR A 561 12.02 -13.16 -17.57
C TYR A 561 12.88 -14.30 -17.02
N GLN A 562 12.87 -15.46 -17.69
CA GLN A 562 13.56 -16.67 -17.26
C GLN A 562 14.48 -17.23 -18.35
N THR A 563 15.38 -18.13 -17.98
CA THR A 563 16.24 -18.80 -18.95
C THR A 563 15.47 -19.84 -19.74
N ARG A 564 15.92 -20.13 -20.97
CA ARG A 564 15.29 -21.14 -21.83
C ARG A 564 15.19 -22.52 -21.18
N THR A 565 16.17 -22.89 -20.35
CA THR A 565 16.18 -24.16 -19.61
C THR A 565 15.07 -24.21 -18.54
N GLU A 566 14.92 -23.13 -17.78
CA GLU A 566 13.87 -23.02 -16.75
C GLU A 566 12.48 -23.03 -17.37
N VAL A 567 12.27 -22.30 -18.47
CA VAL A 567 10.98 -22.30 -19.18
C VAL A 567 10.63 -23.70 -19.67
N ARG A 568 11.60 -24.45 -20.20
CA ARG A 568 11.40 -25.85 -20.61
C ARG A 568 10.97 -26.72 -19.42
N GLU A 569 11.63 -26.59 -18.27
CA GLU A 569 11.27 -27.33 -17.05
C GLU A 569 9.87 -26.99 -16.56
N ILE A 570 9.49 -25.71 -16.57
CA ILE A 570 8.14 -25.26 -16.21
C ILE A 570 7.09 -25.90 -17.09
N VAL A 571 7.29 -25.88 -18.40
CA VAL A 571 6.30 -26.42 -19.35
C VAL A 571 6.17 -27.94 -19.21
N LEU A 572 7.28 -28.65 -18.99
CA LEU A 572 7.25 -30.09 -18.71
C LEU A 572 6.51 -30.39 -17.41
N TRP A 573 6.78 -29.62 -16.34
CA TRP A 573 6.10 -29.77 -15.06
C TRP A 573 4.59 -29.49 -15.18
N ALA A 574 4.21 -28.43 -15.89
CA ALA A 574 2.82 -28.10 -16.19
C ALA A 574 2.12 -29.20 -17.00
N SER A 575 2.81 -29.81 -17.98
CA SER A 575 2.26 -30.95 -18.72
C SER A 575 1.99 -32.15 -17.81
N GLN A 576 2.93 -32.50 -16.92
CA GLN A 576 2.73 -33.58 -15.96
C GLN A 576 1.54 -33.30 -15.03
N GLN A 577 1.39 -32.06 -14.56
CA GLN A 577 0.26 -31.64 -13.73
C GLN A 577 -1.07 -31.70 -14.51
N ALA A 578 -1.10 -31.28 -15.77
CA ALA A 578 -2.28 -31.43 -16.65
C ALA A 578 -2.67 -32.90 -16.85
N GLN A 579 -1.69 -33.81 -17.03
CA GLN A 579 -1.95 -35.25 -17.12
C GLN A 579 -2.58 -35.81 -15.85
N ASN A 580 -2.06 -35.42 -14.68
CA ASN A 580 -2.60 -35.81 -13.38
C ASN A 580 -4.03 -35.28 -13.15
N GLN A 581 -4.36 -34.11 -13.71
CA GLN A 581 -5.71 -33.53 -13.68
C GLN A 581 -6.67 -34.12 -14.74
N GLY A 582 -6.19 -35.01 -15.61
CA GLY A 582 -6.98 -35.59 -16.72
C GLY A 582 -7.17 -34.66 -17.93
N ARG A 583 -6.47 -33.52 -17.97
CA ARG A 583 -6.49 -32.54 -19.08
C ARG A 583 -5.48 -32.94 -20.15
N HIS A 584 -5.76 -34.05 -20.84
CA HIS A 584 -4.81 -34.67 -21.76
C HIS A 584 -4.53 -33.85 -23.03
N GLU A 585 -5.51 -33.08 -23.52
CA GLU A 585 -5.33 -32.19 -24.68
C GLU A 585 -4.33 -31.06 -24.38
N ASP A 586 -4.49 -30.41 -23.23
CA ASP A 586 -3.58 -29.35 -22.76
C ASP A 586 -2.17 -29.90 -22.54
N ALA A 587 -2.06 -31.08 -21.93
CA ALA A 587 -0.77 -31.75 -21.75
C ALA A 587 -0.05 -32.01 -23.07
N LEU A 588 -0.77 -32.43 -24.12
CA LEU A 588 -0.22 -32.66 -25.45
C LEU A 588 0.24 -31.36 -26.13
N GLN A 589 -0.54 -30.28 -25.99
CA GLN A 589 -0.15 -28.96 -26.51
C GLN A 589 1.16 -28.50 -25.86
N LEU A 590 1.28 -28.61 -24.53
CA LEU A 590 2.49 -28.25 -23.80
C LEU A 590 3.70 -29.09 -24.20
N LEU A 591 3.55 -30.40 -24.40
CA LEU A 591 4.65 -31.29 -24.85
C LEU A 591 5.11 -30.93 -26.26
N THR A 592 4.17 -30.57 -27.14
CA THR A 592 4.45 -30.14 -28.50
C THR A 592 5.26 -28.83 -28.50
N LEU A 593 4.95 -27.89 -27.62
CA LEU A 593 5.69 -26.64 -27.45
C LEU A 593 7.14 -26.85 -26.99
N VAL A 594 7.39 -27.88 -26.17
CA VAL A 594 8.73 -28.26 -25.72
C VAL A 594 9.51 -29.04 -26.79
N GLY A 595 8.80 -29.62 -27.76
CA GLY A 595 9.36 -30.56 -28.73
C GLY A 595 9.62 -31.95 -28.14
N ASP A 596 8.92 -32.34 -27.08
CA ASP A 596 8.99 -33.69 -26.51
C ASP A 596 8.03 -34.63 -27.26
N VAL A 597 8.50 -35.11 -28.41
CA VAL A 597 7.73 -36.00 -29.29
C VAL A 597 7.50 -37.37 -28.64
N GLU A 598 8.47 -37.86 -27.87
CA GLU A 598 8.35 -39.16 -27.18
C GLU A 598 7.25 -39.12 -26.13
N GLY A 599 7.27 -38.12 -25.24
CA GLY A 599 6.23 -37.93 -24.24
C GLY A 599 4.84 -37.73 -24.89
N GLY A 600 4.76 -36.96 -25.96
CA GLY A 600 3.52 -36.74 -26.72
C GLY A 600 2.94 -38.03 -27.33
N MET A 601 3.78 -38.86 -27.94
CA MET A 601 3.37 -40.15 -28.52
C MET A 601 2.90 -41.13 -27.45
N VAL A 602 3.58 -41.20 -26.30
CA VAL A 602 3.17 -42.05 -25.17
C VAL A 602 1.77 -41.64 -24.68
N LEU A 603 1.53 -40.33 -24.52
CA LEU A 603 0.24 -39.79 -24.10
C LEU A 603 -0.86 -40.11 -25.12
N LEU A 604 -0.61 -39.90 -26.41
CA LEU A 604 -1.56 -40.21 -27.49
C LEU A 604 -1.91 -41.69 -27.55
N ASN A 605 -0.90 -42.58 -27.46
CA ASN A 605 -1.11 -44.03 -27.46
C ASN A 605 -1.94 -44.47 -26.24
N ALA A 606 -1.71 -43.87 -25.08
CA ALA A 606 -2.50 -44.14 -23.89
C ALA A 606 -3.97 -43.71 -24.06
N GLN A 607 -4.22 -42.53 -24.64
CA GLN A 607 -5.58 -42.07 -24.93
C GLN A 607 -6.27 -42.92 -25.99
N LEU A 608 -5.60 -43.22 -27.11
CA LEU A 608 -6.13 -44.09 -28.16
C LEU A 608 -6.49 -45.47 -27.60
N THR A 609 -5.63 -46.06 -26.79
CA THR A 609 -5.90 -47.35 -26.12
C THR A 609 -7.16 -47.25 -25.26
N ARG A 610 -7.31 -46.16 -24.49
CA ARG A 610 -8.50 -45.92 -23.66
C ARG A 610 -9.77 -45.80 -24.51
N THR A 611 -9.74 -45.01 -25.58
CA THR A 611 -10.89 -44.82 -26.47
C THR A 611 -11.28 -46.12 -27.18
N LEU A 612 -10.31 -46.89 -27.68
CA LEU A 612 -10.53 -48.18 -28.32
C LEU A 612 -11.03 -49.26 -27.35
N SER A 613 -10.71 -49.14 -26.06
CA SER A 613 -11.17 -50.06 -25.01
C SER A 613 -12.61 -49.76 -24.54
N THR A 614 -13.18 -48.61 -24.91
CA THR A 614 -14.58 -48.32 -24.60
C THR A 614 -15.51 -49.07 -25.56
N PRO A 615 -16.51 -49.82 -25.06
CA PRO A 615 -17.45 -50.53 -25.92
C PRO A 615 -18.27 -49.54 -26.75
N VAL A 616 -18.27 -49.75 -28.07
CA VAL A 616 -18.82 -48.86 -29.10
C VAL A 616 -20.26 -48.42 -28.80
N CYS A 617 -20.44 -47.13 -28.52
CA CYS A 617 -21.69 -46.40 -28.75
C CYS A 617 -21.32 -45.02 -29.31
N HIS A 618 -21.49 -44.87 -30.64
CA HIS A 618 -21.27 -43.67 -31.45
C HIS A 618 -19.82 -43.15 -31.55
N VAL A 619 -19.19 -43.47 -32.67
CA VAL A 619 -18.16 -42.60 -33.25
C VAL A 619 -18.79 -42.00 -34.50
N ASP A 620 -18.99 -40.68 -34.53
CA ASP A 620 -19.54 -39.97 -35.69
C ASP A 620 -18.50 -39.95 -36.81
N TRP A 621 -18.52 -41.00 -37.61
CA TRP A 621 -17.86 -41.02 -38.91
C TRP A 621 -18.88 -40.60 -39.98
N ILE A 622 -18.66 -39.42 -40.56
CA ILE A 622 -19.15 -38.97 -41.88
C ILE A 622 -20.65 -38.58 -41.93
N SER A 623 -20.91 -37.28 -41.88
CA SER A 623 -22.09 -36.69 -42.53
C SER A 623 -21.81 -35.25 -42.99
N ASP A 624 -21.07 -35.11 -44.09
CA ASP A 624 -21.14 -33.93 -44.95
C ASP A 624 -21.15 -34.39 -46.41
N GLY A 625 -22.36 -34.51 -46.95
CA GLY A 625 -22.63 -34.84 -48.34
C GLY A 625 -24.13 -35.03 -48.55
N PRO A 626 -24.83 -34.17 -49.33
CA PRO A 626 -26.26 -34.31 -49.52
C PRO A 626 -26.54 -35.53 -50.40
N CYS A 627 -27.31 -36.48 -49.88
CA CYS A 627 -27.93 -37.54 -50.66
C CYS A 627 -28.81 -36.90 -51.75
N ASN A 628 -28.33 -36.92 -52.98
CA ASN A 628 -29.18 -36.73 -54.15
C ASN A 628 -29.66 -38.12 -54.57
N GLU A 629 -30.89 -38.46 -54.18
CA GLU A 629 -31.67 -39.49 -54.84
C GLU A 629 -31.86 -39.08 -56.31
N MET A 630 -31.20 -39.76 -57.25
CA MET A 630 -31.72 -39.90 -58.61
C MET A 630 -31.18 -41.16 -59.29
N LEU A 631 -32.12 -42.07 -59.56
CA LEU A 631 -32.28 -42.83 -60.81
C LEU A 631 -31.13 -43.75 -61.25
N LEU A 632 -31.28 -45.04 -60.90
CA LEU A 632 -30.85 -46.15 -61.75
C LEU A 632 -32.08 -46.78 -62.40
N GLU A 633 -32.48 -46.25 -63.57
CA GLU A 633 -33.03 -47.07 -64.65
C GLU A 633 -31.96 -47.13 -65.75
N LEU A 634 -31.70 -48.36 -66.20
CA LEU A 634 -30.80 -48.85 -67.27
C LEU A 634 -29.34 -49.13 -66.89
#